data_AF-A0A318U8Y1-F1
#
_entry.id   AF-A0A318U8Y1-F1
#
_cell.length_a   1.000
_cell.length_b   1.000
_cell.length_c   1.000
_cell.angle_alpha   90.00
_cell.angle_beta   90.00
_cell.angle_gamma   90.00
#
_symmetry.space_group_name_H-M   'P 1'
#
loop_
_entity.id
_entity.type
_entity.pdbx_description
1 polymer ?
#
loop_
_entity_poly.entity_id
_entity_poly.type
_entity_poly.pdbx_seq_one_letter_code
_entity_poly.pdbx_strand_id
1 'polypeptide(L)'
;MNSQEKLYATLALGLYHRFRKDKCDNCNYNIGEYLEDPYAFEDFVALVMQKILGGRTEVTKKSGDGGIDIIHTTANEKLLVQVKCFAPSIKVDYKAIAILHSNMVKENVKAGYFVTTSDYNPKAIKYAEGTNIKLINGTELAEYWLEHKQSWLISREKKPFMERLFEEVDKWFKEFIGGFTLKNK
;
A
#
# COMPACT_ATOMS: atom_id res chain seq x y z
N MET A 1 18.99 8.51 8.88
CA MET A 1 17.81 7.65 9.01
C MET A 1 17.82 6.96 10.36
N ASN A 2 16.87 7.30 11.23
CA ASN A 2 16.74 6.76 12.57
C ASN A 2 16.21 5.31 12.55
N SER A 3 16.19 4.63 13.71
CA SER A 3 15.77 3.23 13.80
C SER A 3 14.32 2.99 13.37
N GLN A 4 13.43 3.95 13.60
CA GLN A 4 12.02 3.88 13.25
C GLN A 4 11.80 4.06 11.75
N GLU A 5 12.48 5.02 11.12
CA GLU A 5 12.47 5.20 9.66
C GLU A 5 13.00 3.95 8.93
N LYS A 6 14.04 3.29 9.49
CA LYS A 6 14.55 2.01 8.97
C LYS A 6 13.51 0.89 9.08
N LEU A 7 12.75 0.84 10.16
CA LEU A 7 11.69 -0.15 10.35
C LEU A 7 10.61 0.03 9.28
N TYR A 8 10.07 1.24 9.12
CA TYR A 8 9.02 1.51 8.13
C TYR A 8 9.50 1.29 6.69
N ALA A 9 10.72 1.69 6.35
CA ALA A 9 11.31 1.40 5.05
C ALA A 9 11.43 -0.12 4.79
N THR A 10 11.79 -0.89 5.81
CA THR A 10 11.89 -2.36 5.68
C THR A 10 10.51 -3.00 5.53
N LEU A 11 9.50 -2.49 6.23
CA LEU A 11 8.11 -2.95 6.07
C LEU A 11 7.53 -2.59 4.71
N ALA A 12 7.81 -1.38 4.20
CA ALA A 12 7.43 -0.98 2.85
C ALA A 12 8.01 -1.93 1.78
N LEU A 13 9.28 -2.33 1.95
CA LEU A 13 9.93 -3.33 1.11
C LEU A 13 9.25 -4.70 1.21
N GLY A 14 8.87 -5.12 2.41
CA GLY A 14 8.11 -6.36 2.64
C GLY A 14 6.74 -6.34 1.96
N LEU A 15 6.00 -5.23 2.07
CA LEU A 15 4.72 -5.02 1.37
C LEU A 15 4.90 -5.13 -0.15
N TYR A 16 5.93 -4.49 -0.72
CA TYR A 16 6.24 -4.66 -2.14
C TYR A 16 6.48 -6.13 -2.51
N HIS A 17 7.35 -6.84 -1.79
CA HIS A 17 7.67 -8.23 -2.12
C HIS A 17 6.49 -9.18 -2.00
N ARG A 18 5.56 -8.92 -1.06
CA ARG A 18 4.34 -9.70 -0.87
C ARG A 18 3.34 -9.53 -2.02
N PHE A 19 3.17 -8.30 -2.48
CA PHE A 19 2.07 -7.91 -3.37
C PHE A 19 2.46 -7.64 -4.82
N ARG A 20 3.76 -7.69 -5.16
CA ARG A 20 4.24 -7.44 -6.52
C ARG A 20 3.71 -8.46 -7.52
N LYS A 21 3.52 -8.00 -8.76
CA LYS A 21 2.98 -8.81 -9.87
C LYS A 21 3.99 -9.78 -10.49
N ASP A 22 5.29 -9.50 -10.33
CA ASP A 22 6.38 -10.31 -10.86
C ASP A 22 6.76 -11.46 -9.90
N LYS A 23 6.77 -12.70 -10.41
CA LYS A 23 7.57 -13.76 -9.77
C LYS A 23 9.03 -13.38 -9.96
N CYS A 24 9.85 -13.43 -8.90
CA CYS A 24 11.28 -13.40 -9.15
C CYS A 24 11.63 -14.72 -9.85
N ASP A 25 12.15 -14.65 -11.07
CA ASP A 25 12.63 -15.86 -11.75
C ASP A 25 14.05 -16.23 -11.28
N ASN A 26 14.71 -15.39 -10.46
CA ASN A 26 16.10 -15.58 -10.06
C ASN A 26 16.46 -15.00 -8.69
N CYS A 27 15.55 -15.06 -7.72
CA CYS A 27 15.94 -14.80 -6.33
C CYS A 27 16.13 -16.14 -5.61
N ASN A 28 17.24 -16.29 -4.88
CA ASN A 28 17.58 -17.48 -4.06
C ASN A 28 16.62 -17.71 -2.88
N TYR A 29 15.43 -17.14 -2.95
CA TYR A 29 14.39 -17.17 -1.94
C TYR A 29 13.13 -17.71 -2.61
N ASN A 30 12.54 -18.76 -2.05
CA ASN A 30 11.27 -19.30 -2.52
C ASN A 30 10.12 -18.34 -2.17
N ILE A 31 10.03 -17.21 -2.89
CA ILE A 31 8.95 -16.21 -2.76
C ILE A 31 7.63 -16.75 -3.33
N GLY A 32 7.68 -17.86 -4.09
CA GLY A 32 6.51 -18.51 -4.69
C GLY A 32 5.42 -18.93 -3.70
N GLU A 33 5.75 -19.09 -2.41
CA GLU A 33 4.81 -19.52 -1.36
C GLU A 33 4.08 -18.35 -0.66
N TYR A 34 4.52 -17.09 -0.87
CA TYR A 34 3.99 -15.90 -0.18
C TYR A 34 3.45 -14.80 -1.12
N LEU A 35 3.37 -15.09 -2.42
CA LEU A 35 2.78 -14.17 -3.39
C LEU A 35 1.26 -14.20 -3.25
N GLU A 36 0.69 -13.13 -2.74
CA GLU A 36 -0.76 -12.94 -2.77
C GLU A 36 -1.23 -12.45 -4.14
N ASP A 37 -2.52 -12.62 -4.45
CA ASP A 37 -3.12 -12.02 -5.65
C ASP A 37 -2.78 -10.53 -5.66
N PRO A 38 -2.24 -9.93 -6.73
CA PRO A 38 -1.87 -8.51 -6.72
C PRO A 38 -2.99 -7.53 -6.36
N TYR A 39 -4.23 -8.00 -6.39
CA TYR A 39 -5.44 -7.29 -5.97
C TYR A 39 -5.66 -7.34 -4.45
N ALA A 40 -5.05 -8.30 -3.75
CA ALA A 40 -4.99 -8.32 -2.29
C ALA A 40 -4.26 -7.08 -1.73
N PHE A 41 -3.45 -6.39 -2.54
CA PHE A 41 -2.87 -5.11 -2.13
C PHE A 41 -3.91 -4.00 -2.04
N GLU A 42 -4.86 -3.96 -2.98
CA GLU A 42 -5.95 -3.00 -2.97
C GLU A 42 -6.85 -3.27 -1.74
N ASP A 43 -7.12 -4.54 -1.44
CA ASP A 43 -7.81 -4.95 -0.21
C ASP A 43 -7.07 -4.53 1.06
N PHE A 44 -5.75 -4.74 1.11
CA PHE A 44 -4.91 -4.31 2.24
C PHE A 44 -4.97 -2.78 2.43
N VAL A 45 -4.77 -2.02 1.35
CA VAL A 45 -4.85 -0.55 1.39
C VAL A 45 -6.25 -0.11 1.79
N ALA A 46 -7.31 -0.76 1.28
CA ALA A 46 -8.69 -0.46 1.63
C ALA A 46 -8.96 -0.65 3.13
N LEU A 47 -8.36 -1.67 3.76
CA LEU A 47 -8.43 -1.87 5.21
C LEU A 47 -7.69 -0.76 5.96
N VAL A 48 -6.43 -0.46 5.59
CA VAL A 48 -5.66 0.61 6.23
C VAL A 48 -6.43 1.94 6.13
N MET A 49 -6.93 2.29 4.95
CA MET A 49 -7.72 3.51 4.70
C MET A 49 -9.00 3.55 5.53
N GLN A 50 -9.76 2.44 5.58
CA GLN A 50 -10.94 2.34 6.43
C GLN A 50 -10.61 2.60 7.91
N LYS A 51 -9.41 2.23 8.35
CA LYS A 51 -9.03 2.42 9.74
C LYS A 51 -8.58 3.84 10.07
N ILE A 52 -7.81 4.45 9.18
CA ILE A 52 -7.30 5.81 9.41
C ILE A 52 -8.38 6.88 9.18
N LEU A 53 -9.33 6.64 8.27
CA LEU A 53 -10.38 7.61 7.92
C LEU A 53 -11.78 7.23 8.45
N GLY A 54 -11.98 5.99 8.93
CA GLY A 54 -13.29 5.46 9.28
C GLY A 54 -14.10 5.05 8.04
N GLY A 55 -15.42 5.02 8.16
CA GLY A 55 -16.30 4.79 7.01
C GLY A 55 -16.23 3.37 6.41
N ARG A 56 -16.49 3.28 5.10
CA ARG A 56 -16.50 2.03 4.32
C ARG A 56 -15.63 2.18 3.08
N THR A 57 -14.96 1.10 2.71
CA THR A 57 -14.19 0.99 1.48
C THR A 57 -14.77 -0.10 0.59
N GLU A 58 -14.71 0.14 -0.72
CA GLU A 58 -15.09 -0.81 -1.77
C GLU A 58 -13.95 -0.87 -2.79
N VAL A 59 -13.36 -2.06 -2.96
CA VAL A 59 -12.37 -2.31 -4.01
C VAL A 59 -13.10 -2.52 -5.34
N THR A 60 -12.68 -1.77 -6.36
CA THR A 60 -13.32 -1.77 -7.68
C THR A 60 -12.84 -2.96 -8.54
N LYS A 61 -13.63 -3.37 -9.54
CA LYS A 61 -13.35 -4.59 -10.33
C LYS A 61 -12.45 -4.33 -11.55
N LYS A 62 -11.24 -4.88 -11.48
CA LYS A 62 -10.26 -5.42 -12.48
C LYS A 62 -10.22 -4.94 -13.96
N SER A 63 -11.15 -4.19 -14.55
CA SER A 63 -11.01 -3.77 -15.95
C SER A 63 -11.85 -2.55 -16.34
N GLY A 64 -11.19 -1.49 -16.83
CA GLY A 64 -11.84 -0.33 -17.43
C GLY A 64 -12.15 0.81 -16.44
N ASP A 65 -11.73 0.65 -15.20
CA ASP A 65 -11.83 1.56 -14.05
C ASP A 65 -11.08 2.88 -14.27
N GLY A 66 -10.20 2.93 -15.27
CA GLY A 66 -9.56 4.17 -15.73
C GLY A 66 -8.68 4.83 -14.67
N GLY A 67 -8.27 4.10 -13.63
CA GLY A 67 -7.38 4.59 -12.57
C GLY A 67 -8.05 4.93 -11.23
N ILE A 68 -9.09 4.19 -10.85
CA ILE A 68 -9.66 4.17 -9.50
C ILE A 68 -9.58 2.71 -9.05
N ASP A 69 -8.96 2.45 -7.90
CA ASP A 69 -8.87 1.09 -7.37
C ASP A 69 -9.79 0.89 -6.15
N ILE A 70 -9.99 1.94 -5.35
CA ILE A 70 -10.85 1.90 -4.15
C ILE A 70 -11.76 3.13 -4.11
N ILE A 71 -13.03 2.90 -3.81
CA ILE A 71 -13.98 3.94 -3.44
C ILE A 71 -14.12 3.93 -1.92
N HIS A 72 -13.87 5.07 -1.29
CA HIS A 72 -14.04 5.23 0.15
C HIS A 72 -15.20 6.17 0.43
N THR A 73 -16.12 5.78 1.31
CA THR A 73 -17.32 6.54 1.65
C THR A 73 -17.43 6.69 3.17
N THR A 74 -17.48 7.94 3.63
CA THR A 74 -17.86 8.29 5.01
C THR A 74 -19.31 8.76 5.04
N ALA A 75 -19.82 9.19 6.20
CA ALA A 75 -21.15 9.78 6.28
C ALA A 75 -21.32 11.07 5.45
N ASN A 76 -20.22 11.78 5.19
CA ASN A 76 -20.24 13.13 4.63
C ASN A 76 -19.56 13.23 3.26
N GLU A 77 -18.69 12.28 2.90
CA GLU A 77 -17.86 12.39 1.71
C GLU A 77 -17.61 11.05 1.00
N LYS A 78 -17.44 11.15 -0.32
CA LYS A 78 -16.87 10.11 -1.17
C LYS A 78 -15.44 10.52 -1.52
N LEU A 79 -14.52 9.57 -1.51
CA LEU A 79 -13.13 9.73 -1.90
C LEU A 79 -12.77 8.65 -2.92
N LEU A 80 -11.89 9.00 -3.86
CA LEU A 80 -11.32 8.05 -4.82
C LEU A 80 -9.88 7.74 -4.43
N VAL A 81 -9.50 6.47 -4.48
CA VAL A 81 -8.14 6.03 -4.17
C VAL A 81 -7.57 5.25 -5.35
N GLN A 82 -6.34 5.61 -5.75
CA GLN A 82 -5.51 4.82 -6.65
C GLN A 82 -4.35 4.24 -5.85
N VAL A 83 -4.03 2.99 -6.13
CA VAL A 83 -2.98 2.19 -5.52
C VAL A 83 -1.97 1.75 -6.59
N LYS A 84 -0.68 1.76 -6.24
CA LYS A 84 0.41 1.21 -7.08
C LYS A 84 1.39 0.41 -6.24
N CYS A 85 1.51 -0.90 -6.50
CA CYS A 85 2.58 -1.71 -5.94
C CYS A 85 3.82 -1.63 -6.84
N PHE A 86 4.72 -0.67 -6.58
CA PHE A 86 5.95 -0.46 -7.34
C PHE A 86 7.18 -0.82 -6.53
N ALA A 87 8.22 -1.27 -7.22
CA ALA A 87 9.53 -1.50 -6.62
C ALA A 87 10.10 -0.18 -6.06
N PRO A 88 10.89 -0.21 -4.96
CA PRO A 88 11.43 1.01 -4.35
C PRO A 88 12.25 1.90 -5.28
N SER A 89 12.85 1.31 -6.32
CA SER A 89 13.61 2.01 -7.37
C SER A 89 12.74 2.72 -8.41
N ILE A 90 11.46 2.36 -8.52
CA ILE A 90 10.51 2.91 -9.48
C ILE A 90 9.64 3.93 -8.76
N LYS A 91 9.80 5.21 -9.11
CA LYS A 91 9.01 6.30 -8.53
C LYS A 91 7.76 6.57 -9.37
N VAL A 92 6.66 6.89 -8.69
CA VAL A 92 5.39 7.24 -9.35
C VAL A 92 5.55 8.54 -10.13
N ASP A 93 5.08 8.55 -11.38
CA ASP A 93 5.08 9.72 -12.26
C ASP A 93 3.76 10.51 -12.16
N TYR A 94 3.82 11.82 -12.45
CA TYR A 94 2.68 12.73 -12.33
C TYR A 94 1.48 12.30 -13.18
N LYS A 95 1.72 11.61 -14.30
CA LYS A 95 0.67 11.12 -15.20
C LYS A 95 -0.32 10.21 -14.47
N ALA A 96 0.15 9.37 -13.54
CA ALA A 96 -0.72 8.49 -12.78
C ALA A 96 -1.63 9.30 -11.84
N ILE A 97 -1.10 10.34 -11.21
CA ILE A 97 -1.86 11.25 -10.33
C ILE A 97 -2.87 12.07 -11.15
N ALA A 98 -2.48 12.53 -12.34
CA ALA A 98 -3.36 13.26 -13.25
C ALA A 98 -4.58 12.44 -13.70
N ILE A 99 -4.41 11.13 -13.88
CA ILE A 99 -5.52 10.22 -14.19
C ILE A 99 -6.52 10.18 -13.02
N LEU A 100 -6.04 9.98 -11.79
CA LEU A 100 -6.90 10.03 -10.60
C LEU A 100 -7.61 11.38 -10.47
N HIS A 101 -6.88 12.48 -10.67
CA HIS A 101 -7.45 13.83 -10.63
C HIS A 101 -8.56 14.01 -11.67
N SER A 102 -8.35 13.54 -12.90
CA SER A 102 -9.37 13.59 -13.95
C SER A 102 -10.63 12.80 -13.57
N ASN A 103 -10.48 11.65 -12.92
CA ASN A 103 -11.60 10.86 -12.44
C ASN A 103 -12.36 11.56 -11.30
N MET A 104 -11.64 12.21 -10.38
CA MET A 104 -12.26 13.03 -9.32
C MET A 104 -13.12 14.14 -9.92
N VAL A 105 -12.62 14.85 -10.93
CA VAL A 105 -13.40 15.89 -11.63
C VAL A 105 -14.61 15.29 -12.32
N LYS A 106 -14.44 14.18 -13.05
CA LYS A 106 -15.52 13.50 -13.77
C LYS A 106 -16.64 13.03 -12.84
N GLU A 107 -16.30 12.52 -11.66
CA GLU A 107 -17.25 12.02 -10.66
C GLU A 107 -17.73 13.07 -9.66
N ASN A 108 -17.29 14.34 -9.80
CA ASN A 108 -17.56 15.42 -8.85
C ASN A 108 -17.17 15.07 -7.41
N VAL A 109 -16.03 14.39 -7.24
CA VAL A 109 -15.44 13.99 -5.95
C VAL A 109 -14.39 15.02 -5.53
N LYS A 110 -14.49 15.49 -4.28
CA LYS A 110 -13.71 16.63 -3.79
C LYS A 110 -12.27 16.30 -3.39
N ALA A 111 -11.99 15.05 -3.02
CA ALA A 111 -10.68 14.65 -2.53
C ALA A 111 -10.36 13.20 -2.92
N GLY A 112 -9.06 12.91 -3.02
CA GLY A 112 -8.57 11.59 -3.39
C GLY A 112 -7.26 11.24 -2.71
N TYR A 113 -6.89 9.97 -2.81
CA TYR A 113 -5.66 9.44 -2.25
C TYR A 113 -4.90 8.66 -3.32
N PHE A 114 -3.60 8.88 -3.40
CA PHE A 114 -2.72 8.04 -4.19
C PHE A 114 -1.82 7.29 -3.23
N VAL A 115 -1.81 5.96 -3.28
CA VAL A 115 -1.04 5.10 -2.38
C VAL A 115 -0.04 4.27 -3.17
N THR A 116 1.20 4.16 -2.69
CA THR A 116 2.23 3.32 -3.33
C THR A 116 3.10 2.59 -2.30
N THR A 117 3.68 1.46 -2.68
CA THR A 117 4.76 0.80 -1.89
C THR A 117 6.13 1.44 -2.11
N SER A 118 6.26 2.31 -3.11
CA SER A 118 7.50 3.04 -3.43
C SER A 118 7.36 4.49 -2.96
N ASP A 119 7.77 5.44 -3.78
CA ASP A 119 7.71 6.88 -3.51
C ASP A 119 7.43 7.64 -4.82
N TYR A 120 7.30 8.96 -4.74
CA TYR A 120 6.91 9.84 -5.84
C TYR A 120 8.12 10.57 -6.40
N ASN A 121 8.13 10.83 -7.70
CA ASN A 121 9.13 11.73 -8.26
C ASN A 121 8.77 13.20 -7.92
N PRO A 122 9.73 14.15 -8.00
CA PRO A 122 9.44 15.55 -7.66
C PRO A 122 8.33 16.20 -8.49
N LYS A 123 8.14 15.77 -9.74
CA LYS A 123 7.06 16.28 -10.61
C LYS A 123 5.69 15.79 -10.15
N ALA A 124 5.60 14.56 -9.67
CA ALA A 124 4.40 13.94 -9.14
C ALA A 124 3.97 14.66 -7.85
N ILE A 125 4.91 14.92 -6.94
CA ILE A 125 4.66 15.71 -5.71
C ILE A 125 4.16 17.10 -6.08
N LYS A 126 4.89 17.82 -6.95
CA LYS A 126 4.50 19.16 -7.39
C LYS A 126 3.14 19.21 -8.09
N TYR A 127 2.80 18.19 -8.86
CA TYR A 127 1.48 18.10 -9.48
C TYR A 127 0.38 17.94 -8.42
N ALA A 128 0.59 17.09 -7.42
CA ALA A 128 -0.37 16.82 -6.36
C ALA A 128 -0.67 18.06 -5.49
N GLU A 129 0.32 18.94 -5.25
CA GLU A 129 0.15 20.21 -4.51
C GLU A 129 -0.93 21.12 -5.09
N GLY A 130 -1.17 21.06 -6.41
CA GLY A 130 -2.22 21.81 -7.10
C GLY A 130 -3.58 21.12 -7.13
N THR A 131 -3.74 20.01 -6.39
CA THR A 131 -4.94 19.16 -6.39
C THR A 131 -5.37 18.83 -4.97
N ASN A 132 -6.55 18.25 -4.81
CA ASN A 132 -7.00 17.68 -3.53
C ASN A 132 -6.64 16.19 -3.40
N ILE A 133 -5.47 15.79 -3.90
CA ILE A 133 -4.97 14.41 -3.80
C ILE A 133 -3.89 14.34 -2.72
N LYS A 134 -4.13 13.53 -1.70
CA LYS A 134 -3.11 13.20 -0.70
C LYS A 134 -2.26 12.02 -1.19
N LEU A 135 -0.95 12.17 -1.09
CA LEU A 135 0.02 11.12 -1.42
C LEU A 135 0.34 10.31 -0.15
N ILE A 136 0.46 8.99 -0.29
CA ILE A 136 0.89 8.06 0.76
C ILE A 136 1.94 7.12 0.13
N ASN A 137 3.21 7.36 0.46
CA ASN A 137 4.31 6.50 0.03
C ASN A 137 4.41 5.22 0.86
N GLY A 138 5.35 4.34 0.52
CA GLY A 138 5.46 3.04 1.17
C GLY A 138 5.78 3.12 2.66
N THR A 139 6.60 4.09 3.06
CA THR A 139 6.98 4.32 4.46
C THR A 139 5.78 4.82 5.26
N GLU A 140 5.04 5.80 4.74
CA GLU A 140 3.81 6.33 5.36
C GLU A 140 2.72 5.25 5.46
N LEU A 141 2.57 4.42 4.42
CA LEU A 141 1.64 3.29 4.45
C LEU A 141 2.00 2.28 5.55
N ALA A 142 3.31 1.96 5.69
CA ALA A 142 3.80 1.06 6.73
C ALA A 142 3.62 1.64 8.14
N GLU A 143 3.81 2.95 8.28
CA GLU A 143 3.55 3.68 9.53
C GLU A 143 2.06 3.60 9.90
N TYR A 144 1.15 4.01 9.01
CA TYR A 144 -0.29 3.93 9.24
C TYR A 144 -0.75 2.51 9.60
N TRP A 145 -0.18 1.50 8.94
CA TRP A 145 -0.48 0.11 9.23
C TRP A 145 -0.04 -0.30 10.65
N LEU A 146 1.21 0.02 11.03
CA LEU A 146 1.75 -0.37 12.33
C LEU A 146 1.12 0.36 13.51
N GLU A 147 0.88 1.67 13.39
CA GLU A 147 0.29 2.46 14.47
C GLU A 147 -1.09 1.94 14.90
N HIS A 148 -1.81 1.33 13.96
CA HIS A 148 -3.13 0.79 14.24
C HIS A 148 -3.12 -0.69 14.60
N LYS A 149 -1.95 -1.38 14.58
CA LYS A 149 -1.79 -2.84 14.80
C LYS A 149 -2.56 -3.36 16.01
N GLN A 150 -2.45 -2.71 17.16
CA GLN A 150 -3.12 -3.17 18.39
C GLN A 150 -4.64 -3.16 18.25
N SER A 151 -5.20 -2.12 17.65
CA SER A 151 -6.64 -2.00 17.45
C SER A 151 -7.21 -3.03 16.45
N TRP A 152 -6.38 -3.52 15.53
CA TRP A 152 -6.72 -4.59 14.59
C TRP A 152 -6.79 -5.96 15.28
N LEU A 153 -5.82 -6.26 16.14
CA LEU A 153 -5.74 -7.52 16.90
C LEU A 153 -6.92 -7.71 17.87
N ILE A 154 -7.57 -6.62 18.27
CA ILE A 154 -8.76 -6.62 19.13
C ILE A 154 -10.05 -6.84 18.32
N SER A 155 -10.06 -6.57 17.01
CA SER A 155 -11.26 -6.70 16.16
C SER A 155 -11.51 -8.16 15.72
N ARG A 156 -12.55 -8.81 16.26
CA ARG A 156 -12.83 -10.24 16.03
C ARG A 156 -13.03 -10.64 14.55
N GLU A 157 -13.62 -9.78 13.72
CA GLU A 157 -13.93 -10.09 12.32
C GLU A 157 -12.72 -10.04 11.38
N LYS A 158 -11.80 -9.08 11.60
CA LYS A 158 -10.63 -8.88 10.73
C LYS A 158 -9.39 -9.62 11.24
N LYS A 159 -9.44 -10.12 12.48
CA LYS A 159 -8.38 -10.83 13.17
C LYS A 159 -7.77 -11.98 12.34
N PRO A 160 -8.52 -12.90 11.70
CA PRO A 160 -7.90 -14.02 10.98
C PRO A 160 -7.12 -13.60 9.73
N PHE A 161 -7.56 -12.56 9.01
CA PHE A 161 -6.82 -12.01 7.88
C PHE A 161 -5.57 -11.29 8.36
N MET A 162 -5.71 -10.43 9.37
CA MET A 162 -4.60 -9.64 9.89
C MET A 162 -3.55 -10.50 10.62
N GLU A 163 -3.96 -11.54 11.35
CA GLU A 163 -3.03 -12.48 11.99
C GLU A 163 -2.20 -13.22 10.94
N ARG A 164 -2.81 -13.74 9.87
CA ARG A 164 -2.05 -14.32 8.75
C ARG A 164 -1.11 -13.31 8.11
N LEU A 165 -1.59 -12.10 7.86
CA LEU A 165 -0.78 -11.02 7.28
C LEU A 165 0.42 -10.67 8.17
N PHE A 166 0.22 -10.54 9.48
CA PHE A 166 1.30 -10.21 10.42
C PHE A 166 2.23 -11.40 10.68
N GLU A 167 1.72 -12.62 10.84
CA GLU A 167 2.53 -13.82 11.05
C GLU A 167 3.43 -14.10 9.85
N GLU A 168 2.93 -13.93 8.63
CA GLU A 168 3.72 -14.11 7.42
C GLU A 168 4.71 -12.96 7.19
N VAL A 169 4.35 -11.72 7.54
CA VAL A 169 5.32 -10.62 7.52
C VAL A 169 6.41 -10.83 8.58
N ASP A 170 6.05 -11.28 9.78
CA ASP A 170 6.99 -11.59 10.86
C ASP A 170 7.87 -12.80 10.50
N LYS A 171 7.31 -13.84 9.84
CA LYS A 171 8.04 -15.00 9.32
C LYS A 171 8.98 -14.59 8.19
N TRP A 172 8.49 -13.84 7.21
CA TRP A 172 9.31 -13.27 6.14
C TRP A 172 10.44 -12.40 6.71
N PHE A 173 10.16 -11.53 7.69
CA PHE A 173 11.19 -10.74 8.36
C PHE A 173 12.26 -11.62 9.01
N LYS A 174 11.85 -12.66 9.75
CA LYS A 174 12.77 -13.57 10.43
C LYS A 174 13.67 -14.31 9.45
N GLU A 175 13.12 -14.77 8.34
CA GLU A 175 13.87 -15.54 7.36
C GLU A 175 14.70 -14.65 6.41
N PHE A 176 14.20 -13.46 6.04
CA PHE A 176 14.90 -12.47 5.22
C PHE A 176 16.06 -11.79 5.96
N ILE A 177 15.84 -11.35 7.21
CA ILE A 177 16.90 -10.80 8.09
C ILE A 177 17.83 -11.91 8.59
N GLY A 178 17.29 -13.11 8.89
CA GLY A 178 18.07 -14.29 9.25
C GLY A 178 19.02 -14.75 8.14
N GLY A 179 18.60 -14.62 6.88
CA GLY A 179 19.44 -14.87 5.71
C GLY A 179 20.59 -13.86 5.54
N PHE A 180 20.43 -12.62 6.00
CA PHE A 180 21.49 -11.61 6.02
C PHE A 180 22.53 -11.86 7.12
N THR A 181 22.15 -12.51 8.22
CA THR A 181 23.06 -12.79 9.35
C THR A 181 23.98 -13.98 9.10
N LEU A 182 23.70 -14.83 8.10
CA LEU A 182 24.51 -16.02 7.76
C LEU A 182 25.47 -15.83 6.58
N LYS A 183 25.59 -14.62 6.00
CA LYS A 183 26.54 -14.35 4.88
C LYS A 183 27.72 -13.43 5.21
N ASN A 184 27.88 -13.05 6.48
CA ASN A 184 29.05 -12.31 6.96
C ASN A 184 29.82 -13.10 8.04
N LYS A 185 30.25 -14.31 7.71
CA LYS A 185 31.33 -15.03 8.40
C LYS A 185 32.26 -15.65 7.38
#